data_AF-A0A8S2FKN8-F1
#
_entry.id   AF-A0A8S2FKN8-F1
#
_cell.length_a   1.000
_cell.length_b   1.000
_cell.length_c   1.000
_cell.angle_alpha   90.00
_cell.angle_beta   90.00
_cell.angle_gamma   90.00
#
_symmetry.space_group_name_H-M   'P 1'
#
loop_
_entity.id
_entity.type
_entity.pdbx_description
1 polymer ?
#
loop_
_entity_poly.entity_id
_entity_poly.type
_entity_poly.pdbx_seq_one_letter_code
_entity_poly.pdbx_strand_id
1 'polypeptide(L)'
;MGGNNPKNPVFTSIQEHLDDMVNKIENIEHRQRFKDFLQDYSHLFDTFKITVAKTEVSHVINTKPHSPPFSKCYTMSKQKEDALYDILMELMNVGLISKAKSPYAAPALLTPKSDGSWRFVKNERIMKKSYIFILC
;
A
#
# COMPACT_ATOMS: atom_id res chain seq x y z
N MET A 1 17.12 23.23 -9.31
CA MET A 1 16.23 23.13 -10.48
C MET A 1 15.56 21.77 -10.43
N GLY A 2 14.46 21.65 -9.67
CA GLY A 2 13.71 20.40 -9.58
C GLY A 2 12.69 20.36 -10.71
N GLY A 3 12.90 19.46 -11.67
CA GLY A 3 11.98 19.29 -12.80
C GLY A 3 10.58 18.92 -12.30
N ASN A 4 9.58 19.70 -12.71
CA ASN A 4 8.17 19.36 -12.56
C ASN A 4 7.89 18.14 -13.44
N ASN A 5 8.01 16.95 -12.85
CA ASN A 5 7.51 15.73 -13.48
C ASN A 5 5.98 15.83 -13.48
N PRO A 6 5.28 15.61 -14.62
CA PRO A 6 3.83 15.69 -14.65
C PRO A 6 3.28 14.72 -13.62
N LYS A 7 2.49 15.26 -12.68
CA LYS A 7 1.78 14.46 -11.68
C LYS A 7 0.92 13.46 -12.45
N ASN A 8 1.02 12.17 -12.11
CA ASN A 8 0.06 11.18 -12.61
C ASN A 8 -1.35 11.72 -12.31
N PRO A 9 -2.30 11.61 -13.26
CA PRO A 9 -3.65 12.11 -13.06
C PRO A 9 -4.25 11.49 -11.80
N VAL A 10 -4.60 12.35 -10.85
CA VAL A 10 -5.32 11.95 -9.64
C VAL A 10 -6.79 11.95 -10.00
N PHE A 11 -7.35 10.76 -10.20
CA PHE A 11 -8.77 10.59 -10.47
C PHE A 11 -9.56 10.63 -9.15
N THR A 12 -10.72 11.28 -9.17
CA THR A 12 -11.57 11.45 -7.97
C THR A 12 -12.65 10.36 -7.90
N SER A 13 -12.91 9.68 -9.02
CA SER A 13 -13.90 8.62 -9.14
C SER A 13 -13.45 7.49 -10.06
N ILE A 14 -13.97 6.28 -9.80
CA ILE A 14 -13.81 5.12 -10.69
C ILE A 14 -14.33 5.47 -12.09
N GLN A 15 -15.45 6.18 -12.16
CA GLN A 15 -16.06 6.52 -13.44
C GLN A 15 -15.16 7.44 -14.28
N GLU A 16 -14.51 8.42 -13.65
CA GLU A 16 -13.55 9.30 -14.32
C GLU A 16 -12.36 8.52 -14.86
N HIS A 17 -11.86 7.55 -14.09
CA HIS A 17 -10.75 6.72 -14.51
C HIS A 17 -11.12 5.80 -15.68
N LEU A 18 -12.30 5.18 -15.62
CA LEU A 18 -12.81 4.36 -16.72
C LEU A 18 -13.02 5.19 -17.99
N ASP A 19 -13.56 6.41 -17.86
CA ASP A 19 -13.75 7.30 -19.01
C ASP A 19 -12.41 7.72 -19.63
N ASP A 20 -11.39 8.03 -18.84
CA ASP A 20 -10.03 8.29 -19.35
C ASP A 20 -9.42 7.10 -20.11
N MET A 21 -9.61 5.88 -19.60
CA MET A 21 -9.13 4.67 -20.26
C MET A 21 -9.77 4.47 -21.64
N VAL A 22 -11.07 4.71 -21.74
CA VAL A 22 -11.88 4.38 -22.92
C VAL A 22 -11.85 5.51 -23.96
N ASN A 23 -11.56 6.75 -23.57
CA ASN A 23 -11.43 7.90 -24.46
C ASN A 23 -10.34 7.76 -25.54
N LYS A 24 -9.39 6.85 -25.35
CA LYS A 24 -8.32 6.53 -26.32
C LYS A 24 -8.81 5.72 -27.52
N ILE A 25 -10.03 5.19 -27.47
CA ILE A 25 -10.61 4.36 -28.54
C ILE A 25 -11.38 5.25 -29.51
N GLU A 26 -10.92 5.35 -30.76
CA GLU A 26 -11.52 6.21 -31.80
C GLU A 26 -12.91 5.71 -32.25
N ASN A 27 -13.06 4.40 -32.40
CA ASN A 27 -14.33 3.80 -32.80
C ASN A 27 -15.37 3.87 -31.66
N ILE A 28 -16.49 4.53 -31.93
CA ILE A 28 -17.55 4.81 -30.95
C ILE A 28 -18.21 3.52 -30.42
N GLU A 29 -18.43 2.53 -31.28
CA GLU A 29 -19.07 1.27 -30.91
C GLU A 29 -18.17 0.44 -30.00
N HIS A 30 -16.89 0.32 -30.35
CA HIS A 30 -15.91 -0.36 -29.51
C HIS A 30 -15.69 0.36 -28.18
N ARG A 31 -15.67 1.69 -28.20
CA ARG A 31 -15.60 2.53 -27.00
C ARG A 31 -16.75 2.21 -26.06
N GLN A 32 -17.99 2.20 -26.57
CA GLN A 32 -19.15 1.92 -25.73
C GLN A 32 -19.12 0.49 -25.17
N ARG A 33 -18.89 -0.51 -26.03
CA ARG A 33 -18.84 -1.92 -25.61
C ARG A 33 -17.76 -2.18 -24.55
N PHE A 34 -16.60 -1.54 -24.67
CA PHE A 34 -15.53 -1.67 -23.70
C PHE A 34 -15.83 -0.94 -22.39
N LYS A 35 -16.50 0.22 -22.45
CA LYS A 35 -16.97 0.93 -21.27
C LYS A 35 -17.97 0.10 -20.47
N ASP A 36 -18.95 -0.51 -21.14
CA ASP A 36 -19.95 -1.38 -20.51
C ASP A 36 -19.26 -2.57 -19.81
N PHE A 37 -18.32 -3.22 -20.49
CA PHE A 37 -17.51 -4.30 -19.91
C PHE A 37 -16.74 -3.86 -18.66
N LEU A 38 -16.07 -2.71 -18.69
CA LEU A 38 -15.32 -2.22 -17.53
C LEU A 38 -16.24 -1.85 -16.36
N GLN A 39 -17.46 -1.39 -16.65
CA GLN A 39 -18.47 -1.13 -15.63
C GLN A 39 -18.98 -2.42 -14.98
N ASP A 40 -19.25 -3.47 -15.76
CA ASP A 40 -19.68 -4.78 -15.26
C ASP A 40 -18.65 -5.40 -14.29
N TYR A 41 -17.36 -5.27 -14.63
CA TYR A 41 -16.26 -5.79 -13.82
C TYR A 41 -15.62 -4.75 -12.88
N SER A 42 -16.28 -3.60 -12.68
CA SER A 42 -15.74 -2.50 -11.87
C SER A 42 -15.33 -2.91 -10.45
N HIS A 43 -16.06 -3.87 -9.87
CA HIS A 43 -15.83 -4.42 -8.54
C HIS A 43 -14.52 -5.23 -8.39
N LEU A 44 -13.89 -5.63 -9.50
CA LEU A 44 -12.61 -6.36 -9.49
C LEU A 44 -11.38 -5.43 -9.40
N PHE A 45 -11.55 -4.11 -9.58
CA PHE A 45 -10.44 -3.18 -9.64
C PHE A 45 -10.20 -2.46 -8.31
N ASP A 46 -9.00 -2.63 -7.76
CA ASP A 46 -8.50 -1.80 -6.67
C ASP A 46 -8.03 -0.45 -7.23
N THR A 47 -8.90 0.55 -7.14
CA THR A 47 -8.69 1.86 -7.77
C THR A 47 -8.12 2.88 -6.80
N PHE A 48 -8.84 3.20 -5.72
CA PHE A 48 -8.45 4.31 -4.81
C PHE A 48 -8.40 3.93 -3.34
N LYS A 49 -8.94 2.77 -2.99
CA LYS A 49 -9.04 2.35 -1.59
C LYS A 49 -8.11 1.18 -1.37
N ILE A 50 -7.46 1.19 -0.22
CA ILE A 50 -6.79 0.00 0.29
C ILE A 50 -7.88 -1.02 0.57
N THR A 51 -7.83 -2.15 -0.11
CA THR A 51 -8.71 -3.29 0.12
C THR A 51 -7.96 -4.37 0.88
N VAL A 52 -8.70 -5.11 1.72
CA VAL A 52 -8.17 -6.27 2.43
C VAL A 52 -8.63 -7.50 1.68
N ALA A 53 -7.67 -8.26 1.15
CA ALA A 53 -7.96 -9.53 0.52
C ALA A 53 -8.58 -10.49 1.55
N LYS A 54 -9.82 -10.91 1.29
CA LYS A 54 -10.48 -11.97 2.08
C LYS A 54 -10.07 -13.31 1.49
N THR A 55 -9.17 -14.01 2.17
CA THR A 55 -8.72 -15.34 1.78
C THR A 55 -9.20 -16.36 2.81
N GLU A 56 -9.66 -17.52 2.35
CA GLU A 56 -10.09 -18.62 3.24
C GLU A 56 -8.90 -19.28 3.93
N VAL A 57 -7.72 -19.22 3.30
CA VAL A 57 -6.48 -19.82 3.80
C VAL A 57 -5.67 -18.78 4.55
N SER A 58 -5.47 -19.02 5.84
CA SER A 58 -4.57 -18.20 6.66
C SER A 58 -3.12 -18.38 6.23
N HIS A 59 -2.40 -17.28 6.03
CA HIS A 59 -0.97 -17.34 5.75
C HIS A 59 -0.19 -17.73 7.02
N VAL A 60 0.43 -18.92 7.01
CA VAL A 60 1.27 -19.40 8.10
C VAL A 60 2.74 -19.23 7.76
N ILE A 61 3.45 -18.59 8.68
CA ILE A 61 4.89 -18.35 8.56
C ILE A 61 5.63 -19.34 9.46
N ASN A 62 6.25 -20.35 8.86
CA ASN A 62 7.04 -21.34 9.58
C ASN A 62 8.43 -20.80 9.93
N THR A 63 8.78 -20.84 11.21
CA THR A 63 10.05 -20.33 11.75
C THR A 63 10.95 -21.49 12.18
N LYS A 64 12.26 -21.31 12.09
CA LYS A 64 13.22 -22.26 12.67
C LYS A 64 13.41 -21.96 14.16
N PRO A 65 13.80 -22.94 14.98
CA PRO A 65 14.16 -22.68 16.37
C PRO A 65 15.35 -21.71 16.46
N HIS A 66 15.11 -20.49 16.93
CA HIS A 66 16.13 -19.50 17.28
C HIS A 66 15.53 -18.38 18.14
N SER A 67 16.40 -17.55 18.72
CA SER A 67 15.98 -16.35 19.44
C SER A 67 15.25 -15.38 18.50
N PRO A 68 14.15 -14.76 18.95
CA PRO A 68 13.36 -13.86 18.11
C PRO A 68 14.18 -12.62 17.71
N PRO A 69 14.31 -12.28 16.41
CA PRO A 69 14.98 -11.06 15.99
C PRO A 69 14.23 -9.82 16.49
N PHE A 70 14.98 -8.97 17.20
CA PHE A 70 14.52 -7.67 17.66
C PHE A 70 15.51 -6.60 17.19
N SER A 71 14.99 -5.46 16.76
CA SER A 71 15.80 -4.28 16.48
C SER A 71 15.06 -3.02 16.86
N LYS A 72 15.81 -2.08 17.44
CA LYS A 72 15.30 -0.78 17.85
C LYS A 72 14.80 0.01 16.64
N CYS A 73 13.73 0.76 16.82
CA CYS A 73 13.28 1.75 15.83
C CYS A 73 14.40 2.74 15.52
N TYR A 74 14.50 3.14 14.26
CA TYR A 74 15.42 4.20 13.87
C TYR A 74 14.91 5.56 14.35
N THR A 75 15.80 6.43 14.79
CA THR A 75 15.49 7.84 15.02
C THR A 75 15.11 8.49 13.70
N MET A 76 13.98 9.19 13.68
CA MET A 76 13.46 9.88 12.51
C MET A 76 13.35 11.39 12.77
N SER A 77 13.28 12.19 11.71
CA SER A 77 12.88 13.59 11.84
C SER A 77 11.40 13.68 12.16
N LYS A 78 10.96 14.76 12.81
CA LYS A 78 9.56 14.96 13.18
C LYS A 78 8.58 14.78 12.00
N GLN A 79 8.92 15.33 10.84
CA GLN A 79 8.15 15.18 9.61
C GLN A 79 7.95 13.71 9.18
N LYS A 80 8.98 12.86 9.37
CA LYS A 80 8.89 11.43 9.06
C LYS A 80 8.09 10.68 10.10
N GLU A 81 8.19 11.06 11.37
CA GLU A 81 7.37 10.45 12.44
C GLU A 81 5.89 10.73 12.25
N ASP A 82 5.53 11.98 11.89
CA ASP A 82 4.14 12.36 11.64
C ASP A 82 3.59 11.61 10.41
N ALA A 83 4.35 11.58 9.32
CA ALA A 83 3.96 10.80 8.13
C ALA A 83 3.86 9.30 8.41
N LEU A 84 4.73 8.74 9.25
CA LEU A 84 4.64 7.35 9.67
C LEU A 84 3.33 7.14 10.43
N TYR A 85 3.03 7.99 11.40
CA TYR A 85 1.81 7.90 12.21
C TYR A 85 0.54 7.90 11.34
N ASP A 86 0.44 8.81 10.37
CA ASP A 86 -0.70 8.89 9.46
C ASP A 86 -0.89 7.59 8.66
N ILE A 87 0.20 7.05 8.11
CA ILE A 87 0.17 5.76 7.38
C ILE A 87 -0.28 4.63 8.31
N LEU A 88 0.22 4.59 9.56
CA LEU A 88 -0.17 3.54 10.50
C LEU A 88 -1.64 3.62 10.88
N MET A 89 -2.17 4.83 11.07
CA MET A 89 -3.59 5.03 11.37
C MET A 89 -4.47 4.59 10.20
N GLU A 90 -4.09 4.93 8.96
CA GLU A 90 -4.80 4.47 7.76
C GLU A 90 -4.82 2.93 7.68
N LEU A 91 -3.66 2.28 7.84
CA LEU A 91 -3.56 0.82 7.80
C LEU A 91 -4.32 0.14 8.95
N MET A 92 -4.35 0.74 10.15
CA MET A 92 -5.16 0.24 11.28
C MET A 92 -6.65 0.39 11.01
N ASN A 93 -7.09 1.53 10.47
CA ASN A 93 -8.50 1.79 10.15
C ASN A 93 -9.04 0.82 9.09
N VAL A 94 -8.21 0.47 8.10
CA VAL A 94 -8.56 -0.51 7.06
C VAL A 94 -8.49 -1.96 7.59
N GLY A 95 -7.80 -2.18 8.71
CA GLY A 95 -7.67 -3.51 9.34
C GLY A 95 -6.52 -4.35 8.77
N LEU A 96 -5.55 -3.74 8.08
CA LEU A 96 -4.36 -4.45 7.59
C LEU A 96 -3.32 -4.71 8.68
N ILE A 97 -3.27 -3.86 9.71
CA ILE A 97 -2.37 -3.99 10.85
C ILE A 97 -3.13 -3.81 12.16
N SER A 98 -2.59 -4.36 13.24
CA SER A 98 -3.11 -4.18 14.59
C SER A 98 -1.97 -3.95 15.58
N LYS A 99 -2.28 -3.31 16.71
CA LYS A 99 -1.37 -3.26 17.85
C LYS A 99 -1.14 -4.67 18.39
N ALA A 100 0.09 -4.98 18.76
CA ALA A 100 0.41 -6.24 19.39
C ALA A 100 1.67 -6.13 20.25
N LYS A 101 1.90 -7.13 21.11
CA LYS A 101 3.10 -7.23 21.94
C LYS A 101 3.86 -8.46 21.46
N SER A 102 4.94 -8.25 20.72
CA SER A 102 5.70 -9.34 20.11
C SER A 102 7.17 -9.27 20.48
N PRO A 103 7.82 -10.43 20.71
CA PRO A 103 9.26 -10.49 20.87
C PRO A 103 10.02 -10.25 19.55
N TYR A 104 9.32 -10.32 18.40
CA TYR A 104 9.83 -9.98 17.08
C TYR A 104 9.54 -8.51 16.76
N ALA A 105 10.57 -7.76 16.36
CA ALA A 105 10.42 -6.38 15.93
C ALA A 105 11.45 -6.01 14.85
N ALA A 106 10.98 -5.32 13.81
CA ALA A 106 11.81 -4.71 12.79
C ALA A 106 11.54 -3.21 12.73
N PRO A 107 12.57 -2.37 12.54
CA PRO A 107 12.37 -0.94 12.40
C PRO A 107 11.61 -0.61 11.11
N ALA A 108 10.72 0.36 11.20
CA ALA A 108 10.07 0.99 10.06
C ALA A 108 11.08 1.86 9.29
N LEU A 109 10.93 1.90 7.96
CA LEU A 109 11.65 2.82 7.09
C LEU A 109 10.64 3.62 6.26
N LEU A 110 10.92 4.90 6.06
CA LEU A 110 10.19 5.74 5.12
C LEU A 110 11.06 6.11 3.95
N THR A 111 10.56 5.86 2.74
CA THR A 111 11.20 6.30 1.49
C THR A 111 10.31 7.31 0.76
N PRO A 112 10.87 8.40 0.21
CA PRO A 112 10.08 9.42 -0.47
C PRO A 112 9.55 8.88 -1.80
N LYS A 113 8.30 9.20 -2.13
CA LYS A 113 7.73 9.01 -3.46
C LYS A 113 7.99 10.25 -4.32
N SER A 114 7.87 10.06 -5.64
CA SER A 114 7.93 11.16 -6.60
C SER A 114 6.82 12.20 -6.44
N ASP A 115 5.69 11.82 -5.84
CA ASP A 115 4.55 12.71 -5.55
C ASP A 115 4.72 13.52 -4.25
N GLY A 116 5.82 13.32 -3.52
CA GLY A 116 6.10 13.97 -2.22
C GLY A 116 5.56 13.22 -1.00
N SER A 117 4.76 12.16 -1.18
CA SER A 117 4.30 11.30 -0.09
C SER A 117 5.39 10.29 0.35
N TRP A 118 5.13 9.55 1.43
CA TRP A 118 6.07 8.56 1.97
C TRP A 118 5.60 7.13 1.70
N ARG A 119 6.54 6.21 1.48
CA ARG A 119 6.31 4.76 1.46
C ARG A 119 6.83 4.15 2.75
N PHE A 120 5.95 3.46 3.46
CA PHE A 120 6.33 2.55 4.54
C PHE A 120 7.02 1.32 3.98
N VAL A 121 8.26 1.09 4.41
CA VAL A 121 9.11 -0.01 3.98
C VAL A 121 9.54 -0.82 5.19
N LYS A 122 9.38 -2.13 5.11
CA LYS A 122 9.96 -3.05 6.09
C LYS A 122 11.44 -3.16 5.87
N ASN A 123 12.24 -3.03 6.93
CA ASN A 123 13.65 -3.40 6.82
C ASN A 123 13.83 -4.92 6.87
N GLU A 124 14.00 -5.55 5.71
CA GLU A 124 14.18 -7.01 5.60
C GLU A 124 15.59 -7.50 5.92
N ARG A 125 16.60 -6.62 5.99
CA ARG A 125 18.00 -7.04 6.24
C ARG A 125 18.21 -7.64 7.62
N ILE A 126 17.40 -7.21 8.58
CA ILE A 126 17.36 -7.72 9.94
C ILE A 126 16.49 -8.99 10.01
N MET A 127 15.58 -9.16 9.05
CA MET A 127 14.52 -10.16 9.02
C MET A 127 14.84 -11.24 7.97
N LYS A 128 15.80 -12.11 8.26
CA LYS A 128 16.05 -13.28 7.41
C LYS A 128 14.91 -14.28 7.56
N LYS A 129 13.98 -14.27 6.59
CA LYS A 129 12.85 -15.19 6.39
C LYS A 129 11.96 -15.37 7.64
N SER A 130 10.68 -15.06 7.48
CA SER A 130 9.59 -15.54 8.36
C SER A 130 9.17 -14.69 9.57
N TYR A 131 8.73 -13.42 9.49
CA TYR A 131 8.12 -12.76 10.68
C TYR A 131 7.03 -11.70 10.42
N ILE A 132 5.98 -11.77 11.26
CA ILE A 132 4.81 -10.89 11.41
C ILE A 132 5.23 -9.47 11.86
N PHE A 133 4.61 -8.46 11.27
CA PHE A 133 4.80 -7.04 11.59
C PHE A 133 4.08 -6.68 12.88
N ILE A 134 4.81 -6.16 13.85
CA ILE A 134 4.24 -5.47 15.00
C ILE A 134 5.07 -4.21 15.19
N LEU A 135 4.48 -3.07 14.86
CA LEU A 135 5.03 -1.78 15.26
C LEU A 135 4.97 -1.72 16.78
N CYS A 136 6.12 -1.43 17.38
CA CYS A 136 6.26 -1.27 18.81
C CYS A 136 5.36 -0.14 19.35
#